data_AF-A0A976EHD3-F1
#
_entry.id   AF-A0A976EHD3-F1
#
_cell.length_a   1.000
_cell.length_b   1.000
_cell.length_c   1.000
_cell.angle_alpha   90.00
_cell.angle_beta   90.00
_cell.angle_gamma   90.00
#
_symmetry.space_group_name_H-M   'P 1'
#
loop_
_entity.id
_entity.type
_entity.pdbx_description
1 polymer ?
#
loop_
_entity_poly.entity_id
_entity_poly.type
_entity_poly.pdbx_seq_one_letter_code
_entity_poly.pdbx_strand_id
1 'polypeptide(L)'
;MKILSTALLTAALLLGSLHGTASYARNSCPLNESITVNDLPKQGRDTLALIDAGGPFPHDRDGITFNNREKILPKEKRGYYREYTVRTPGVKHRGARRIVCGGPQCYYSQDHYKSFKCIAR
;
A
#
# COMPACT_ATOMS: atom_id res chain seq x y z
N MET A 1 -9.08 -27.66 69.46
CA MET A 1 -8.02 -27.00 68.65
C MET A 1 -8.41 -27.04 67.18
N LYS A 2 -8.95 -25.93 66.67
CA LYS A 2 -8.75 -25.37 65.30
C LYS A 2 -9.58 -24.08 65.25
N ILE A 3 -8.90 -23.01 64.87
CA ILE A 3 -9.16 -21.62 65.20
C ILE A 3 -10.11 -21.04 64.13
N LEU A 4 -11.14 -20.30 64.55
CA LEU A 4 -11.90 -19.42 63.67
C LEU A 4 -10.99 -18.28 63.18
N SER A 5 -11.01 -17.95 61.90
CA SER A 5 -10.54 -16.63 61.44
C SER A 5 -11.36 -16.17 60.23
N THR A 6 -12.13 -15.11 60.47
CA THR A 6 -12.87 -14.29 59.51
C THR A 6 -11.96 -13.27 58.82
N ALA A 7 -12.47 -12.70 57.73
CA ALA A 7 -12.04 -11.47 57.03
C ALA A 7 -10.95 -11.68 55.95
N LEU A 8 -10.96 -11.03 54.78
CA LEU A 8 -11.62 -9.80 54.33
C LEU A 8 -12.21 -9.95 52.91
N LEU A 9 -13.27 -9.19 52.64
CA LEU A 9 -13.65 -8.77 51.29
C LEU A 9 -12.49 -8.02 50.62
N THR A 10 -12.13 -8.42 49.40
CA THR A 10 -11.52 -7.49 48.43
C THR A 10 -12.39 -7.46 47.18
N ALA A 11 -13.18 -6.39 47.07
CA ALA A 11 -13.82 -5.99 45.84
C ALA A 11 -12.74 -5.41 44.91
N ALA A 12 -12.58 -6.00 43.73
CA ALA A 12 -11.90 -5.36 42.60
C ALA A 12 -12.71 -5.66 41.34
N LEU A 13 -13.79 -4.90 41.14
CA LEU A 13 -14.41 -4.78 39.82
C LEU A 13 -13.42 -4.07 38.91
N LEU A 14 -12.62 -4.85 38.19
CA LEU A 14 -11.87 -4.37 37.05
C LEU A 14 -12.85 -4.15 35.89
N LEU A 15 -13.46 -2.97 35.86
CA LEU A 15 -14.07 -2.43 34.64
C LEU A 15 -12.94 -2.12 33.66
N GLY A 16 -12.47 -3.17 32.97
CA GLY A 16 -11.56 -3.05 31.85
C GLY A 16 -12.31 -2.42 30.69
N SER A 17 -12.23 -1.09 30.58
CA SER A 17 -12.68 -0.36 29.41
C SER A 17 -11.78 -0.73 28.23
N LEU A 18 -12.18 -1.76 27.47
CA LEU A 18 -11.63 -2.09 26.16
C LEU A 18 -12.04 -0.99 25.17
N HIS A 19 -11.42 0.19 25.27
CA HIS A 19 -11.40 1.13 24.15
C HIS A 19 -10.40 0.58 23.13
N GLY A 20 -10.85 -0.38 22.32
CA GLY A 20 -10.18 -0.71 21.08
C GLY A 20 -10.22 0.52 20.19
N THR A 21 -9.16 1.33 20.20
CA THR A 21 -8.93 2.28 19.13
C THR A 21 -8.69 1.44 17.89
N ALA A 22 -9.71 1.30 17.05
CA ALA A 22 -9.52 0.85 15.68
C ALA A 22 -8.69 1.93 14.98
N SER A 23 -7.36 1.86 15.12
CA SER A 23 -6.43 2.60 14.28
C SER A 23 -6.56 2.05 12.87
N TYR A 24 -7.57 2.51 12.15
CA TYR A 24 -7.54 2.58 10.71
C TYR A 24 -6.49 3.63 10.34
N ALA A 25 -5.21 3.31 10.51
CA ALA A 25 -4.17 3.90 9.70
C ALA A 25 -4.41 3.40 8.28
N ARG A 26 -5.45 3.94 7.61
CA ARG A 26 -5.64 3.68 6.19
C ARG A 26 -4.41 4.24 5.52
N ASN A 27 -3.74 3.40 4.74
CA ASN A 27 -2.83 3.83 3.70
C ASN A 27 -3.61 4.80 2.79
N SER A 28 -3.61 6.08 3.17
CA SER A 28 -4.39 7.12 2.49
C SER A 28 -3.41 8.03 1.78
N CYS A 29 -3.63 8.19 0.48
CA CYS A 29 -2.83 9.06 -0.36
C CYS A 29 -2.84 10.51 0.15
N PRO A 30 -1.68 11.20 0.17
CA PRO A 30 -1.65 12.64 0.42
C PRO A 30 -2.43 13.37 -0.67
N LEU A 31 -3.30 14.32 -0.31
CA LEU A 31 -4.20 15.00 -1.26
C LEU A 31 -3.43 15.66 -2.42
N ASN A 32 -2.33 16.34 -2.13
CA ASN A 32 -1.49 17.06 -3.11
C ASN A 32 -0.60 16.17 -3.98
N GLU A 33 -0.39 14.92 -3.59
CA GLU A 33 0.46 13.95 -4.30
C GLU A 33 -0.34 12.72 -4.70
N SER A 34 -1.65 12.88 -4.89
CA SER A 34 -2.55 11.81 -5.29
C SER A 34 -3.03 11.96 -6.74
N ILE A 35 -3.49 10.85 -7.29
CA ILE A 35 -4.22 10.77 -8.55
C ILE A 35 -5.36 9.76 -8.38
N THR A 36 -6.57 10.08 -8.85
CA THR A 36 -7.66 9.10 -8.82
C THR A 36 -7.45 8.06 -9.92
N VAL A 37 -8.09 6.89 -9.79
CA VAL A 37 -8.06 5.88 -10.86
C VAL A 37 -8.57 6.45 -12.19
N ASN A 38 -9.59 7.31 -12.16
CA ASN A 38 -10.20 7.89 -13.36
C ASN A 38 -9.29 8.91 -14.06
N ASP A 39 -8.42 9.58 -13.31
CA ASP A 39 -7.47 10.56 -13.86
C ASP A 39 -6.19 9.91 -14.41
N LEU A 40 -5.99 8.60 -14.20
CA LEU A 40 -4.90 7.88 -14.84
C LEU A 40 -5.10 7.86 -16.37
N PRO A 41 -4.00 7.88 -17.15
CA PRO A 41 -4.08 7.52 -18.56
C PRO A 41 -4.78 6.17 -18.72
N LYS A 42 -5.51 5.96 -19.83
CA LYS A 42 -6.21 4.68 -20.09
C LYS A 42 -5.30 3.47 -19.85
N GLN A 43 -4.07 3.52 -20.35
CA GLN A 43 -3.10 2.43 -20.20
C GLN A 43 -2.73 2.17 -18.73
N GLY A 44 -2.75 3.19 -17.87
CA GLY A 44 -2.54 3.02 -16.43
C GLY A 44 -3.68 2.26 -15.77
N ARG A 45 -4.94 2.55 -16.16
CA ARG A 45 -6.10 1.79 -15.71
C ARG A 45 -6.06 0.34 -16.20
N ASP A 46 -5.68 0.13 -17.46
CA ASP A 46 -5.49 -1.22 -18.03
C ASP A 46 -4.42 -2.00 -17.23
N THR A 47 -3.28 -1.36 -16.90
CA THR A 47 -2.23 -1.97 -16.05
C THR A 47 -2.75 -2.29 -14.64
N LEU A 48 -3.56 -1.42 -14.03
CA LEU A 48 -4.17 -1.70 -12.72
C LEU A 48 -5.08 -2.93 -12.77
N ALA A 49 -5.91 -3.06 -13.80
CA ALA A 49 -6.77 -4.23 -13.96
C ALA A 49 -5.94 -5.53 -14.08
N LEU A 50 -4.81 -5.50 -14.78
CA LEU A 50 -3.89 -6.64 -14.85
C LEU A 50 -3.25 -6.94 -13.49
N ILE A 51 -2.87 -5.92 -12.71
CA ILE A 51 -2.32 -6.10 -11.37
C ILE A 51 -3.35 -6.78 -10.45
N ASP A 52 -4.60 -6.31 -10.49
CA ASP A 52 -5.69 -6.86 -9.68
C ASP A 52 -6.02 -8.31 -10.09
N ALA A 53 -5.90 -8.65 -11.39
CA ALA A 53 -6.08 -10.00 -11.91
C ALA A 53 -4.87 -10.93 -11.70
N GLY A 54 -3.70 -10.39 -11.31
CA GLY A 54 -2.47 -11.16 -11.18
C GLY A 54 -1.75 -11.46 -12.51
N GLY A 55 -2.06 -10.72 -13.58
CA GLY A 55 -1.49 -10.90 -14.93
C GLY A 55 -2.46 -11.57 -15.91
N PRO A 56 -1.96 -12.10 -17.06
CA PRO A 56 -0.55 -12.11 -17.48
C PRO A 56 -0.02 -10.70 -17.78
N PHE A 57 1.26 -10.46 -17.50
CA PHE A 57 1.89 -9.17 -17.75
C PHE A 57 2.62 -9.12 -19.09
N PRO A 58 2.56 -7.98 -19.83
CA PRO A 58 3.07 -7.90 -21.19
C PRO A 58 4.59 -7.76 -21.29
N HIS A 59 5.30 -7.45 -20.20
CA HIS A 59 6.75 -7.30 -20.18
C HIS A 59 7.39 -8.17 -19.12
N ASP A 60 8.54 -8.78 -19.43
CA ASP A 60 9.29 -9.68 -18.55
C ASP A 60 9.73 -9.06 -17.21
N ARG A 61 9.76 -7.72 -17.15
CA ARG A 61 10.14 -6.94 -15.97
C ARG A 61 8.93 -6.55 -15.12
N ASP A 62 7.72 -6.82 -15.57
CA ASP A 62 6.53 -6.51 -14.78
C ASP A 62 6.36 -7.52 -13.64
N GLY A 63 6.06 -7.03 -12.45
CA GLY A 63 5.93 -7.83 -11.23
C GLY A 63 7.23 -8.05 -10.46
N ILE A 64 8.38 -7.59 -10.98
CA ILE A 64 9.67 -7.69 -10.26
C ILE A 64 9.73 -6.71 -9.10
N THR A 65 10.66 -6.95 -8.16
CA THR A 65 10.92 -6.07 -7.02
C THR A 65 11.38 -4.67 -7.45
N PHE A 66 10.66 -3.65 -6.98
CA PHE A 66 11.12 -2.26 -6.96
C PHE A 66 11.82 -1.98 -5.63
N ASN A 67 13.09 -1.58 -5.67
CA ASN A 67 13.91 -1.46 -4.46
C ASN A 67 13.75 -0.12 -3.71
N ASN A 68 13.08 0.88 -4.29
CA ASN A 68 12.91 2.22 -3.69
C ASN A 68 14.24 2.80 -3.15
N ARG A 69 15.32 2.79 -3.96
CA ARG A 69 16.67 3.16 -3.51
C ARG A 69 16.79 4.65 -3.19
N GLU A 70 16.09 5.46 -3.96
CA GLU A 70 15.96 6.90 -3.84
C GLU A 70 15.03 7.30 -2.69
N LYS A 71 14.33 6.33 -2.07
CA LYS A 71 13.45 6.49 -0.90
C LYS A 71 12.34 7.51 -1.11
N ILE A 72 11.80 7.59 -2.33
CA ILE A 72 10.69 8.49 -2.68
C ILE A 72 9.37 7.94 -2.13
N LEU A 73 9.17 6.61 -2.21
CA LEU A 73 8.02 5.95 -1.60
C LEU A 73 8.27 5.72 -0.09
N PRO A 74 7.23 5.52 0.72
CA PRO A 74 7.37 5.18 2.14
C PRO A 74 8.34 4.02 2.38
N LYS A 75 9.12 4.13 3.47
CA LYS A 75 10.12 3.11 3.82
C LYS A 75 9.42 1.85 4.30
N GLU A 76 9.64 0.76 3.56
CA GLU A 76 9.07 -0.56 3.83
C GLU A 76 10.15 -1.65 3.78
N LYS A 77 9.79 -2.87 4.18
CA LYS A 77 10.70 -4.02 4.11
C LYS A 77 11.19 -4.30 2.67
N ARG A 78 12.37 -4.90 2.54
CA ARG A 78 12.90 -5.30 1.21
C ARG A 78 11.92 -6.25 0.51
N GLY A 79 11.69 -6.03 -0.79
CA GLY A 79 10.75 -6.82 -1.57
C GLY A 79 9.28 -6.42 -1.43
N TYR A 80 8.97 -5.35 -0.66
CA TYR A 80 7.60 -4.90 -0.47
C TYR A 80 6.95 -4.36 -1.75
N TYR A 81 7.71 -3.63 -2.56
CA TYR A 81 7.21 -3.01 -3.78
C TYR A 81 7.49 -3.84 -5.03
N ARG A 82 6.54 -3.85 -5.96
CA ARG A 82 6.66 -4.43 -7.31
C ARG A 82 6.40 -3.38 -8.37
N GLU A 83 7.15 -3.40 -9.48
CA GLU A 83 6.95 -2.48 -10.61
C GLU A 83 6.19 -3.12 -11.76
N TYR A 84 5.41 -2.29 -12.47
CA TYR A 84 4.65 -2.67 -13.65
C TYR A 84 4.74 -1.57 -14.70
N THR A 85 4.86 -1.96 -15.95
CA THR A 85 4.92 -1.05 -17.09
C THR A 85 3.54 -0.48 -17.39
N VAL A 86 3.47 0.83 -17.58
CA VAL A 86 2.31 1.48 -18.20
C VAL A 86 2.70 1.82 -19.63
N ARG A 87 1.97 1.25 -20.60
CA ARG A 87 2.29 1.43 -22.02
C ARG A 87 2.14 2.91 -22.42
N THR A 88 3.14 3.44 -23.12
CA THR A 88 3.03 4.72 -23.83
C THR A 88 2.68 4.44 -25.29
N PRO A 89 1.54 4.93 -25.81
CA PRO A 89 1.20 4.78 -27.23
C PRO A 89 2.32 5.25 -28.17
N GLY A 90 2.56 4.51 -29.25
CA GLY A 90 3.60 4.82 -30.24
C GLY A 90 5.04 4.49 -29.83
N VAL A 91 5.30 4.18 -28.55
CA VAL A 91 6.64 3.83 -28.07
C VAL A 91 6.88 2.32 -28.21
N LYS A 92 8.01 1.93 -28.84
CA LYS A 92 8.38 0.53 -29.11
C LYS A 92 9.04 -0.17 -27.91
N HIS A 93 9.63 0.59 -26.99
CA HIS A 93 10.19 0.09 -25.74
C HIS A 93 9.19 0.29 -24.58
N ARG A 94 9.55 -0.13 -23.36
CA ARG A 94 8.69 -0.01 -22.15
C ARG A 94 8.29 1.43 -21.78
N GLY A 95 8.82 2.46 -22.43
CA GLY A 95 8.59 3.86 -22.06
C GLY A 95 9.06 4.22 -20.64
N ALA A 96 8.65 5.38 -20.15
CA ALA A 96 8.98 5.91 -18.82
C ALA A 96 7.89 5.67 -17.76
N ARG A 97 6.66 5.35 -18.17
CA ARG A 97 5.50 5.31 -17.27
C ARG A 97 5.43 3.97 -16.53
N ARG A 98 5.14 4.02 -15.23
CA ARG A 98 5.17 2.86 -14.33
C ARG A 98 4.06 2.96 -13.31
N ILE A 99 3.58 1.80 -12.85
CA ILE A 99 2.87 1.67 -11.59
C ILE A 99 3.75 0.84 -10.65
N VAL A 100 3.87 1.28 -9.41
CA VAL A 100 4.55 0.56 -8.34
C VAL A 100 3.54 0.27 -7.25
N CYS A 101 3.34 -1.00 -6.90
CA CYS A 101 2.41 -1.40 -5.84
C CYS A 101 3.13 -2.07 -4.67
N GLY A 102 2.67 -1.82 -3.45
CA GLY A 102 3.12 -2.46 -2.23
C GLY A 102 1.98 -2.54 -1.22
N GLY A 103 1.69 -3.75 -0.74
CA GLY A 103 0.49 -4.00 0.06
C GLY A 103 -0.78 -3.55 -0.67
N PRO A 104 -1.70 -2.82 -0.02
CA PRO A 104 -2.92 -2.33 -0.66
C PRO A 104 -2.73 -1.06 -1.49
N GLN A 105 -1.55 -0.44 -1.46
CA GLN A 105 -1.31 0.86 -2.08
C GLN A 105 -0.53 0.74 -3.38
N CYS A 106 -0.93 1.52 -4.38
CA CYS A 106 -0.22 1.68 -5.65
C CYS A 106 0.14 3.14 -5.91
N TYR A 107 1.20 3.36 -6.68
CA TYR A 107 1.75 4.66 -7.04
C TYR A 107 2.02 4.70 -8.53
N TYR A 108 1.67 5.81 -9.18
CA TYR A 108 1.93 6.06 -10.59
C TYR A 108 3.13 6.97 -10.76
N SER A 109 4.06 6.60 -11.63
CA SER A 109 5.13 7.46 -12.11
C SER A 109 4.99 7.65 -13.61
N GLN A 110 5.10 8.90 -14.06
CA GLN A 110 5.08 9.24 -15.48
C GLN A 110 6.49 9.42 -16.07
N ASP A 111 7.51 9.47 -15.23
CA ASP A 111 8.83 10.03 -15.50
C ASP A 111 9.98 9.10 -15.09
N HIS A 112 9.72 7.78 -15.11
CA HIS A 112 10.69 6.73 -14.80
C HIS A 112 11.25 6.84 -13.37
N TYR A 113 10.34 6.83 -12.40
CA TYR A 113 10.60 6.82 -10.95
C TYR A 113 11.17 8.12 -10.37
N LYS A 114 11.21 9.22 -11.13
CA LYS A 114 11.67 10.52 -10.62
C LYS A 114 10.64 11.16 -9.69
N SER A 115 9.35 10.96 -9.97
CA SER A 115 8.25 11.36 -9.10
C SER A 115 7.14 10.30 -9.09
N PHE A 116 6.33 10.35 -8.04
CA PHE A 116 5.19 9.46 -7.87
C PHE A 116 3.94 10.24 -7.46
N LYS A 117 2.80 9.77 -7.94
CA LYS A 117 1.50 10.09 -7.38
C LYS A 117 0.88 8.84 -6.77
N CYS A 118 0.42 8.94 -5.54
CA CYS A 118 -0.34 7.88 -4.88
C CYS A 118 -1.69 7.69 -5.57
N ILE A 119 -2.04 6.47 -5.93
CA ILE A 119 -3.30 6.17 -6.62
C ILE A 119 -4.40 6.01 -5.58
N ALA A 120 -5.33 6.97 -5.53
CA ALA A 120 -6.51 6.91 -4.69
C ALA A 120 -7.56 5.98 -5.34
N ARG A 121 -7.88 4.88 -4.63
CA ARG A 121 -8.84 3.84 -5.03
C ARG A 121 -10.08 3.89 -4.15
#